data_AF-A0A8T6DLD1-F1
#
_entry.id   AF-A0A8T6DLD1-F1
#
_cell.length_a   1.000
_cell.length_b   1.000
_cell.length_c   1.000
_cell.angle_alpha   90.00
_cell.angle_beta   90.00
_cell.angle_gamma   90.00
#
_symmetry.space_group_name_H-M   'P 1'
#
loop_
_entity.id
_entity.type
_entity.pdbx_description
1 polymer ?
#
loop_
_entity_poly.entity_id
_entity_poly.type
_entity_poly.pdbx_seq_one_letter_code
_entity_poly.pdbx_strand_id
1 'polypeptide(L)'
;MQNIRRRRPGGRRYFPRRKVCYFSAEKKTPDYKDVPVLRRFISEWGKIDSSRRTGTRARHQRKLAVAIKRARFLALLPYTGGHSLIELTRPDRGGRRFGQREGGFSRGPRPDAAAAPAEGETPE
;
A
#
# COMPACT_ATOMS: atom_id res chain seq x y z
N MET A 1 -32.73 -33.72 -8.85
CA MET A 1 -32.26 -32.90 -7.70
C MET A 1 -31.30 -31.81 -8.20
N GLN A 2 -31.74 -30.55 -8.25
CA GLN A 2 -30.93 -29.42 -8.72
C GLN A 2 -30.37 -28.66 -7.52
N ASN A 3 -29.05 -28.75 -7.31
CA ASN A 3 -28.35 -28.07 -6.23
C ASN A 3 -28.08 -26.61 -6.60
N ILE A 4 -29.01 -25.73 -6.23
CA ILE A 4 -28.86 -24.28 -6.31
C ILE A 4 -27.77 -23.85 -5.32
N ARG A 5 -26.57 -23.55 -5.82
CA ARG A 5 -25.48 -22.95 -5.04
C ARG A 5 -25.94 -21.55 -4.58
N ARG A 6 -26.44 -21.46 -3.35
CA ARG A 6 -26.82 -20.20 -2.69
C ARG A 6 -25.60 -19.25 -2.70
N ARG A 7 -25.67 -18.18 -3.50
CA ARG A 7 -24.68 -17.09 -3.47
C ARG A 7 -24.68 -16.50 -2.06
N ARG A 8 -23.58 -16.67 -1.34
CA ARG A 8 -23.37 -16.11 0.00
C ARG A 8 -23.60 -14.58 -0.11
N PRO A 9 -24.55 -13.99 0.65
CA PRO A 9 -24.77 -12.55 0.59
C PRO A 9 -23.46 -11.86 0.96
N GLY A 10 -22.93 -11.08 0.03
CA GLY A 10 -21.65 -10.40 0.19
C GLY A 10 -21.66 -9.59 1.47
N GLY A 11 -20.77 -9.94 2.40
CA GLY A 11 -20.55 -9.19 3.63
C GLY A 11 -20.38 -7.71 3.29
N ARG A 12 -21.07 -6.85 4.03
CA ARG A 12 -21.02 -5.39 3.88
C ARG A 12 -19.56 -4.97 3.69
N ARG A 13 -19.24 -4.42 2.51
CA ARG A 13 -17.88 -3.94 2.22
C ARG A 13 -17.51 -2.94 3.30
N TYR A 14 -16.56 -3.28 4.16
CA TYR A 14 -16.06 -2.36 5.17
C TYR A 14 -15.37 -1.23 4.43
N PHE A 15 -16.04 -0.08 4.35
CA PHE A 15 -15.45 1.14 3.82
C PHE A 15 -14.72 1.81 4.98
N PRO A 16 -13.37 1.75 5.04
CA PRO A 16 -12.63 2.45 6.07
C PRO A 16 -12.93 3.95 5.96
N ARG A 17 -13.18 4.59 7.10
CA ARG A 17 -13.40 6.04 7.14
C ARG A 17 -12.17 6.78 6.60
N ARG A 18 -12.41 7.83 5.82
CA ARG A 18 -11.36 8.65 5.22
C ARG A 18 -10.60 9.36 6.34
N LYS A 19 -9.29 9.13 6.42
CA LYS A 19 -8.40 9.84 7.33
C LYS A 19 -8.22 11.28 6.84
N VAL A 20 -8.25 12.23 7.77
CA VAL A 20 -8.02 13.65 7.47
C VAL A 20 -6.51 13.89 7.31
N CYS A 21 -6.13 14.66 6.30
CA CYS A 21 -4.73 15.03 6.08
C CYS A 21 -4.29 16.07 7.12
N TYR A 22 -3.25 15.73 7.89
CA TYR A 22 -2.62 16.61 8.88
C TYR A 22 -2.27 18.00 8.32
N PHE A 23 -1.50 18.04 7.23
CA PHE A 23 -1.10 19.30 6.57
C PHE A 23 -2.26 20.13 6.03
N SER A 24 -3.36 19.49 5.64
CA SER A 24 -4.56 20.22 5.21
C SER A 24 -5.31 20.85 6.38
N ALA A 25 -5.31 20.21 7.55
CA ALA A 25 -5.95 20.73 8.75
C ALA A 25 -5.15 21.92 9.32
N GLU A 26 -3.82 21.80 9.35
CA GLU A 26 -2.95 22.86 9.89
C GLU A 26 -2.59 23.94 8.86
N LYS A 27 -2.95 23.75 7.58
CA LYS A 27 -2.59 24.64 6.45
C LYS A 27 -1.09 24.92 6.32
N LYS A 28 -0.23 23.99 6.78
CA LYS A 28 1.24 24.09 6.70
C LYS A 28 1.78 23.29 5.52
N THR A 29 2.85 23.79 4.93
CA THR A 29 3.61 23.06 3.91
C THR A 29 4.73 22.26 4.59
N PRO A 30 5.00 21.00 4.18
CA PRO A 30 6.09 20.24 4.77
C PRO A 30 7.45 20.81 4.37
N ASP A 31 8.23 21.25 5.35
CA ASP A 31 9.59 21.74 5.18
C ASP A 31 10.62 20.75 5.76
N TYR A 32 11.84 20.78 5.22
CA TYR A 32 12.93 19.86 5.63
C TYR A 32 13.54 20.21 6.99
N LYS A 33 13.33 21.44 7.46
CA LYS A 33 13.85 21.97 8.74
C LYS A 33 13.07 21.43 9.94
N ASP A 34 11.79 21.08 9.73
CA ASP A 34 10.89 20.62 10.78
C ASP A 34 11.03 19.11 11.05
N VAL A 35 12.18 18.73 11.60
CA VAL A 35 12.49 17.35 12.01
C VAL A 35 11.39 16.69 12.86
N PRO A 36 10.79 17.33 13.88
CA PRO A 36 9.78 16.66 14.72
C PRO A 36 8.53 16.27 13.92
N VAL A 37 8.12 17.10 12.96
CA VAL A 37 6.98 16.81 12.09
C VAL A 37 7.33 15.66 11.16
N LEU A 38 8.49 15.71 10.49
CA LEU A 38 8.91 14.69 9.54
C LEU A 38 9.11 13.31 10.17
N ARG A 39 9.60 13.25 11.42
CA ARG A 39 9.75 12.00 12.17
C ARG A 39 8.44 11.22 12.29
N ARG A 40 7.29 11.90 12.38
CA ARG A 40 5.96 11.26 12.45
C ARG A 40 5.54 10.55 11.16
N PHE A 41 6.14 10.92 10.03
CA PHE A 41 5.85 10.35 8.70
C PHE A 41 6.89 9.32 8.26
N ILE A 42 7.77 8.92 9.17
CA ILE A 42 8.84 7.96 8.93
C ILE A 42 8.64 6.79 9.89
N SER A 43 8.72 5.58 9.34
CA SER A 43 8.75 4.36 10.13
C SER A 43 10.10 4.21 10.84
N GLU A 44 10.14 3.45 11.93
CA GLU A 44 11.37 3.11 12.67
C GLU A 44 12.56 2.71 11.77
N TRP A 45 12.28 1.99 10.67
CA TRP A 45 13.27 1.57 9.68
C TRP A 45 13.83 2.67 8.77
N GLY A 46 13.48 3.93 8.99
CA GLY A 46 13.82 5.02 8.09
C GLY A 46 13.05 4.94 6.75
N LYS A 47 11.90 4.25 6.68
CA LYS A 47 11.06 4.21 5.46
C LYS A 47 10.01 5.32 5.52
N ILE A 48 9.74 5.97 4.38
CA ILE A 48 8.68 6.99 4.28
C ILE A 48 7.32 6.29 4.35
N ASP A 49 6.46 6.71 5.26
CA ASP A 49 5.12 6.16 5.35
C ASP A 49 4.29 6.52 4.12
N SER A 50 3.58 5.52 3.61
CA SER A 50 2.67 5.68 2.48
C SER A 50 1.46 6.56 2.84
N SER A 51 0.92 7.28 1.86
CA SER A 51 -0.27 8.13 2.02
C SER A 51 -1.48 7.39 2.61
N ARG A 52 -1.62 6.09 2.38
CA ARG A 52 -2.67 5.24 2.96
C ARG A 52 -2.56 5.06 4.48
N ARG A 53 -1.34 5.03 5.04
CA ARG A 53 -1.14 4.96 6.49
C ARG A 53 -1.46 6.30 7.14
N THR A 54 -0.90 7.37 6.59
CA THR A 54 -0.93 8.71 7.19
C THR A 54 -2.10 9.59 6.77
N GLY A 55 -2.85 9.23 5.72
CA GLY A 55 -4.00 9.99 5.25
C GLY A 55 -3.67 11.32 4.57
N THR A 56 -2.42 11.50 4.11
CA THR A 56 -1.98 12.73 3.46
C THR A 56 -2.52 12.85 2.02
N ARG A 57 -2.90 14.08 1.62
CA ARG A 57 -3.28 14.35 0.23
C ARG A 57 -2.08 14.10 -0.70
N ALA A 58 -2.34 13.64 -1.93
CA ALA A 58 -1.28 13.32 -2.89
C ALA A 58 -0.31 14.49 -3.15
N ARG A 59 -0.82 15.73 -3.22
CA ARG A 59 0.01 16.94 -3.40
C ARG A 59 0.97 17.15 -2.23
N HIS A 60 0.49 17.01 -0.99
CA HIS A 60 1.31 17.14 0.21
C HIS A 60 2.30 15.98 0.35
N GLN A 61 1.91 14.76 -0.03
CA GLN A 61 2.79 13.60 0.02
C GLN A 61 4.02 13.75 -0.91
N ARG A 62 3.85 14.34 -2.11
CA ARG A 62 4.98 14.62 -3.02
C ARG A 62 5.95 15.62 -2.40
N LYS A 63 5.44 16.72 -1.85
CA LYS A 63 6.25 17.74 -1.16
C LYS A 63 6.97 17.15 0.05
N LEU A 64 6.26 16.36 0.86
CA LEU A 64 6.80 15.66 2.01
C LEU A 64 7.93 14.70 1.62
N ALA A 65 7.76 13.92 0.55
CA ALA A 65 8.82 13.02 0.08
C ALA A 65 10.08 13.79 -0.33
N VAL A 66 9.93 14.96 -0.98
CA VAL A 66 11.07 15.83 -1.33
C VAL A 66 11.72 16.41 -0.07
N ALA A 67 10.93 16.90 0.89
CA ALA A 67 11.43 17.43 2.16
C ALA A 67 12.21 16.37 2.95
N ILE A 68 11.69 15.14 3.06
CA ILE A 68 12.39 14.04 3.73
C ILE A 68 13.69 13.69 3.02
N LYS A 69 13.70 13.62 1.69
CA LYS A 69 14.93 13.36 0.92
C LYS A 69 15.99 14.43 1.17
N ARG A 70 15.60 15.71 1.21
CA ARG A 70 16.50 16.83 1.54
C ARG A 70 17.03 16.74 2.97
N ALA A 71 16.15 16.47 3.94
CA ALA A 71 16.53 16.30 5.34
C ALA A 71 17.50 15.14 5.55
N ARG A 72 17.35 14.04 4.79
CA ARG A 72 18.31 12.93 4.81
C ARG A 72 19.67 13.30 4.24
N PHE A 73 19.71 14.06 3.15
CA PHE A 73 20.96 14.56 2.57
C PHE A 73 21.73 15.45 3.56
N LEU A 74 21.01 16.20 4.38
CA LEU A 74 21.57 17.05 5.45
C LEU A 74 21.82 16.31 6.77
N ALA A 75 21.74 14.97 6.79
CA ALA A 75 21.91 14.13 7.98
C ALA A 75 20.96 14.44 9.16
N LEU A 76 19.84 15.16 8.93
CA LEU A 76 18.82 15.43 9.96
C LEU A 76 17.96 14.19 10.26
N LEU A 77 17.88 13.26 9.30
CA LEU A 77 17.08 12.04 9.39
C LEU A 77 17.88 10.83 8.89
N PRO A 78 17.72 9.64 9.51
CA PRO A 78 18.44 8.44 9.10
C PRO A 78 17.89 7.88 7.78
N TYR A 79 18.79 7.26 7.00
CA TYR A 79 18.43 6.52 5.79
C TYR A 79 17.96 5.10 6.08
N THR A 80 18.50 4.45 7.11
CA THR A 80 18.20 3.05 7.49
C THR A 80 17.90 2.95 8.98
N GLY A 81 17.16 1.91 9.38
CA GLY A 81 16.78 1.66 10.78
C GLY A 81 17.98 1.52 11.73
N GLY A 82 19.06 0.90 11.26
CA GLY A 82 20.29 0.71 12.04
C GLY A 82 21.05 2.00 12.34
N HIS A 83 20.76 3.11 11.65
CA HIS A 83 21.31 4.43 11.96
C HIS A 83 20.39 5.27 12.85
N SER A 84 19.27 4.70 13.32
CA SER A 84 18.50 5.32 14.38
C SER A 84 19.17 5.01 15.71
N LEU A 85 19.50 6.05 16.48
CA LEU A 85 20.13 5.97 17.80
C LEU A 85 19.39 5.08 18.84
N ILE A 86 18.23 4.52 18.47
CA ILE A 86 17.39 3.64 19.27
C ILE A 86 17.85 2.17 19.19
N GLU A 87 18.68 1.79 18.20
CA GLU A 87 19.08 0.39 17.96
C GLU A 87 20.49 0.00 18.41
N LEU A 88 21.36 0.92 18.88
CA LEU A 88 22.70 0.59 19.37
C LEU A 88 22.72 -0.27 20.67
N THR A 89 21.55 -0.54 21.25
CA THR A 89 21.37 -1.38 22.45
C THR A 89 20.50 -2.62 22.23
N ARG A 90 20.14 -2.97 20.98
CA ARG A 90 19.31 -4.16 20.69
C ARG A 90 20.13 -5.25 19.98
N PRO A 91 20.30 -6.45 20.57
CA PRO A 91 20.96 -7.56 19.89
C PRO A 91 20.10 -8.00 18.70
N ASP A 92 20.79 -8.33 17.61
CA ASP A 92 20.26 -8.68 16.29
C ASP A 92 19.17 -9.77 16.36
N ARG A 93 17.90 -9.36 16.45
CA ARG A 93 16.76 -10.28 16.34
C ARG A 93 16.39 -10.43 14.87
N GLY A 94 17.16 -11.29 14.21
CA GLY A 94 16.73 -12.19 13.15
C GLY A 94 15.78 -11.60 12.09
N GLY A 95 16.34 -11.31 10.92
CA GLY A 95 15.60 -10.93 9.73
C GLY A 95 14.38 -11.81 9.47
N ARG A 96 13.19 -11.22 9.63
CA ARG A 96 11.94 -11.82 9.12
C ARG A 96 11.94 -11.70 7.60
N ARG A 97 12.30 -12.80 6.93
CA ARG A 97 12.06 -13.06 5.50
C ARG A 97 10.59 -12.76 5.17
N PHE A 98 10.34 -11.64 4.51
CA PHE A 98 9.04 -11.32 3.94
C PHE A 98 8.93 -12.07 2.60
N GLY A 99 8.68 -13.37 2.68
CA GLY A 99 8.58 -14.26 1.52
C GLY A 99 8.31 -15.69 1.93
N GLN A 100 7.02 -16.03 2.02
CA GLN A 100 6.44 -17.36 1.76
C GLN A 100 4.94 -17.29 2.10
N ARG A 101 4.14 -16.98 1.08
CA ARG A 101 2.80 -17.55 0.94
C ARG A 101 2.76 -18.15 -0.45
N GLU A 102 3.18 -19.39 -0.53
CA GLU A 102 2.81 -20.26 -1.63
C GLU A 102 1.31 -20.47 -1.55
N GLY A 103 0.62 -20.01 -2.58
CA GLY A 103 -0.81 -20.14 -2.76
C GLY A 103 -1.06 -19.97 -4.24
N GLY A 104 -0.92 -21.08 -4.98
CA GLY A 104 -0.98 -21.13 -6.43
C GLY A 104 -2.21 -20.43 -6.98
N PHE A 105 -1.98 -19.43 -7.83
CA PHE A 105 -3.00 -18.87 -8.70
C PHE A 105 -3.23 -19.87 -9.83
N SER A 106 -4.07 -20.89 -9.58
CA SER A 106 -4.58 -21.75 -10.64
C SER A 106 -5.33 -20.84 -11.63
N ARG A 107 -4.71 -20.60 -12.79
CA ARG A 107 -5.40 -20.02 -13.93
C ARG A 107 -6.41 -21.06 -14.39
N GLY A 108 -7.63 -20.99 -13.88
CA GLY A 108 -8.76 -21.69 -14.47
C GLY A 108 -8.98 -21.17 -15.90
N PRO A 109 -9.35 -22.04 -16.86
CA PRO A 109 -9.57 -21.62 -18.24
C PRO A 109 -10.77 -20.66 -18.31
N ARG A 110 -10.68 -19.68 -19.22
CA ARG A 110 -11.79 -18.77 -19.54
C ARG A 110 -12.91 -19.59 -20.22
N PRO A 111 -14.15 -19.57 -19.74
CA PRO A 111 -15.28 -19.98 -20.56
C PRO A 111 -15.54 -18.86 -21.60
N ASP A 112 -16.14 -19.25 -22.71
CA ASP A 112 -16.67 -18.38 -23.78
C ASP A 112 -15.70 -18.14 -24.95
N ALA A 113 -15.26 -19.24 -25.58
CA ALA A 113 -14.99 -19.25 -27.01
C ALA A 113 -16.27 -19.70 -27.72
N ALA A 114 -16.85 -18.78 -28.49
CA ALA A 114 -18.02 -18.98 -29.32
C ALA A 114 -17.78 -20.09 -30.35
N ALA A 115 -18.59 -21.16 -30.30
CA ALA A 115 -18.85 -22.02 -31.44
C ALA A 115 -20.21 -21.62 -32.00
N ALA A 116 -20.19 -21.02 -33.19
CA ALA A 116 -21.38 -20.70 -33.97
C ALA A 116 -22.19 -21.98 -34.31
N PRO A 117 -23.53 -21.92 -34.35
CA PRO A 117 -24.31 -22.99 -34.93
C PRO A 117 -24.10 -23.03 -36.45
N ALA A 118 -23.88 -24.24 -36.98
CA ALA A 118 -23.94 -24.52 -38.41
C ALA A 118 -25.41 -24.43 -38.85
N GLU A 119 -25.75 -23.34 -39.53
CA GLU A 119 -26.99 -23.22 -40.30
C GLU A 119 -26.93 -24.22 -41.45
N GLY A 120 -27.97 -25.05 -41.58
CA GLY A 120 -28.06 -26.11 -42.57
C GLY A 120 -28.33 -25.58 -43.98
N GLU A 121 -27.64 -26.17 -44.96
CA GLU A 121 -28.05 -26.17 -46.35
C GLU A 121 -29.29 -27.06 -46.51
N THR A 122 -30.43 -26.42 -46.75
CA THR A 122 -31.59 -27.06 -47.40
C THR A 122 -31.54 -26.80 -48.92
N PRO A 123 -32.09 -27.73 -49.73
CA PRO A 123 -31.80 -27.92 -51.14
C PRO A 123 -32.70 -27.09 -52.09
N GLU A 124 -32.25 -26.92 -53.34
CA GLU A 124 -33.09 -26.78 -54.55
C GLU A 124 -32.66 -27.82 -55.59
#